data_AF-A0A8B7BFT6-F1
#
_entry.id   AF-A0A8B7BFT6-F1
#
_cell.length_a   1.000
_cell.length_b   1.000
_cell.length_c   1.000
_cell.angle_alpha   90.00
_cell.angle_beta   90.00
_cell.angle_gamma   90.00
#
_symmetry.space_group_name_H-M   'P 1'
#
loop_
_entity.id
_entity.type
_entity.pdbx_description
1 polymer ?
#
loop_
_entity_poly.entity_id
_entity_poly.type
_entity_poly.pdbx_seq_one_letter_code
_entity_poly.pdbx_strand_id
1 'polypeptide(L)'
;MVQDGLAEIHDVIENIHESVKYLKMFPSRLHKFIEIVKQLKLSTSKILQLDVPTRWNSTYEMLESSLEFKPVFPMYKKRDSNYKWLPSEEDWIRATEVSKFLEVFNEVTEVFSGRQYPTSNLFLNEIWRVKEQLNDMSFDTRDFVMRMTRRLNEKFEKYWGDYNLLMAIEIVLDPRYKMQLIIFCFPKIYGEDVFQRHIDDVYEALDMLYKEYVSSHGQIDVDASNIPSSSSKLKRKRRANHAFHMWAEQHRNVIPSNKTELDIYLEEDIYKPSDEDYDKFNALNWWKANTLKFRTLSKMARDILSIPITTVASEAAFSAGGRVLDQYIAF
;
A
#
# COMPACT_ATOMS: atom_id res chain seq x y z
N MET A 1 5.87 7.39 13.27
CA MET A 1 4.56 7.23 13.92
C MET A 1 4.58 6.04 14.85
N VAL A 2 4.68 4.81 14.33
CA VAL A 2 4.64 3.57 15.14
C VAL A 2 5.69 3.54 16.25
N GLN A 3 6.94 3.92 15.95
CA GLN A 3 8.03 3.95 16.94
C GLN A 3 7.71 4.83 18.18
N ASP A 4 7.08 5.99 17.98
CA ASP A 4 6.67 6.87 19.08
C ASP A 4 5.58 6.23 19.94
N GLY A 5 4.69 5.44 19.34
CA GLY A 5 3.70 4.65 20.07
C GLY A 5 4.36 3.55 20.91
N LEU A 6 5.30 2.81 20.32
CA LEU A 6 6.03 1.71 20.99
C LEU A 6 6.81 2.17 22.24
N ALA A 7 7.16 3.45 22.35
CA ALA A 7 7.78 4.00 23.55
C ALA A 7 6.94 3.80 24.82
N GLU A 8 5.61 3.65 24.70
CA GLU A 8 4.70 3.40 25.84
C GLU A 8 4.82 1.99 26.43
N ILE A 9 5.46 1.06 25.72
CA ILE A 9 5.74 -0.29 26.22
C ILE A 9 7.22 -0.67 26.09
N HIS A 10 8.12 0.33 26.12
CA HIS A 10 9.56 0.12 25.95
C HIS A 10 10.12 -0.94 26.91
N ASP A 11 9.74 -0.89 28.18
CA ASP A 11 10.18 -1.84 29.22
C ASP A 11 9.86 -3.30 28.84
N VAL A 12 8.69 -3.55 28.25
CA VAL A 12 8.31 -4.89 27.78
C VAL A 12 9.09 -5.28 26.54
N ILE A 13 9.24 -4.36 25.58
CA ILE A 13 10.03 -4.59 24.37
C ILE A 13 11.48 -4.92 24.73
N GLU A 14 12.08 -4.17 25.65
CA GLU A 14 13.44 -4.37 26.11
C GLU A 14 13.61 -5.72 26.85
N ASN A 15 12.65 -6.09 27.70
CA ASN A 15 12.68 -7.39 28.39
C ASN A 15 12.60 -8.56 27.38
N ILE A 16 11.71 -8.48 26.39
CA ILE A 16 11.60 -9.48 25.33
C ILE A 16 12.85 -9.48 24.44
N HIS A 17 13.38 -8.31 24.07
CA HIS A 17 14.62 -8.17 23.31
C HIS A 17 15.79 -8.88 24.00
N GLU A 18 16.04 -8.55 25.26
CA GLU A 18 17.14 -9.16 26.02
C GLU A 18 16.92 -10.66 26.24
N SER A 19 15.66 -11.11 26.35
CA SER A 19 15.33 -12.53 26.36
C SER A 19 15.77 -13.24 25.08
N VAL A 20 15.33 -12.72 23.94
CA VAL A 20 15.61 -13.31 22.63
C VAL A 20 17.11 -13.27 22.35
N LYS A 21 17.75 -12.14 22.63
CA LYS A 21 19.20 -11.95 22.50
C LYS A 21 19.95 -12.96 23.35
N TYR A 22 19.59 -13.16 24.60
CA TYR A 22 20.21 -14.16 25.48
C TYR A 22 20.14 -15.57 24.90
N LEU A 23 18.97 -15.96 24.38
CA LEU A 23 18.71 -17.27 23.80
C LEU A 23 19.50 -17.49 22.50
N LYS A 24 19.61 -16.46 21.66
CA LYS A 24 20.31 -16.52 20.36
C LYS A 24 21.82 -16.31 20.46
N MET A 25 22.33 -15.78 21.58
CA MET A 25 23.75 -15.46 21.75
C MET A 25 24.67 -16.69 21.65
N PHE A 26 24.20 -17.87 22.05
CA PHE A 26 24.97 -19.11 21.96
C PHE A 26 24.16 -20.27 21.40
N PRO A 27 24.73 -21.10 20.50
CA PRO A 27 24.05 -22.27 19.95
C PRO A 27 23.52 -23.25 21.02
N SER A 28 24.25 -23.40 22.13
CA SER A 28 23.86 -24.29 23.23
C SER A 28 22.59 -23.81 23.96
N ARG A 29 22.37 -22.50 24.05
CA ARG A 29 21.15 -21.91 24.63
C ARG A 29 19.96 -22.08 23.69
N LEU A 30 20.16 -21.81 22.41
CA LEU A 30 19.15 -22.04 21.39
C LEU A 30 18.74 -23.51 21.31
N HIS A 31 19.70 -24.45 21.44
CA HIS A 31 19.40 -25.88 21.46
C HIS A 31 18.48 -26.25 22.64
N LYS A 32 18.79 -25.78 23.85
CA LYS A 32 17.93 -25.97 25.04
C LYS A 32 16.53 -25.40 24.83
N PHE A 33 16.42 -24.24 24.19
CA PHE A 33 15.14 -23.62 23.85
C PHE A 33 14.33 -24.51 22.90
N ILE A 34 14.95 -24.98 21.82
CA ILE A 34 14.33 -25.86 20.82
C ILE A 34 13.90 -27.20 21.45
N GLU A 35 14.66 -27.76 22.39
CA GLU A 35 14.25 -28.95 23.13
C GLU A 35 12.95 -28.73 23.91
N ILE A 36 12.79 -27.58 24.56
CA ILE A 36 11.56 -27.25 25.28
C ILE A 36 10.40 -27.05 24.31
N VAL A 37 10.61 -26.35 23.19
CA VAL A 37 9.61 -26.18 22.11
C VAL A 37 9.09 -27.55 21.66
N LYS A 38 9.99 -28.51 21.41
CA LYS A 38 9.64 -29.89 21.05
C LYS A 38 8.85 -30.62 22.14
N GLN A 39 9.23 -30.46 23.40
CA GLN A 39 8.53 -31.09 24.52
C GLN A 39 7.11 -30.55 24.71
N LEU A 40 6.91 -29.25 24.47
CA LEU A 40 5.61 -28.59 24.51
C LEU A 40 4.79 -28.82 23.23
N LYS A 41 5.35 -29.52 22.23
CA LYS A 41 4.71 -29.80 20.94
C LYS A 41 4.23 -28.53 20.22
N LEU A 42 4.96 -27.43 20.40
CA LEU A 42 4.70 -26.19 19.68
C LEU A 42 5.19 -26.31 18.23
N SER A 43 4.59 -25.52 17.34
CA SER A 43 5.05 -25.45 15.96
C SER A 43 6.50 -24.96 15.90
N THR A 44 7.24 -25.45 14.90
CA THR A 44 8.60 -24.96 14.58
C THR A 44 8.61 -24.17 13.27
N SER A 45 7.43 -23.80 12.77
CA SER A 45 7.26 -23.05 11.52
C SER A 45 7.80 -21.62 11.61
N LYS A 46 7.61 -20.94 12.74
CA LYS A 46 8.22 -19.64 13.00
C LYS A 46 9.53 -19.80 13.77
N ILE A 47 10.46 -18.89 13.53
CA ILE A 47 11.75 -18.82 14.22
C ILE A 47 11.72 -17.58 15.11
N LEU A 48 12.30 -17.67 16.31
CA LEU A 48 12.45 -16.54 17.22
C LEU A 48 13.29 -15.43 16.54
N GLN A 49 12.67 -14.27 16.32
CA GLN A 49 13.30 -13.13 15.65
C GLN A 49 13.87 -12.16 16.67
N LEU A 50 15.12 -11.69 16.45
CA LEU A 50 15.69 -10.60 17.24
C LEU A 50 15.45 -9.33 16.46
N ASP A 51 14.87 -8.32 17.10
CA ASP A 51 14.59 -7.06 16.44
C ASP A 51 15.84 -6.21 16.21
N VAL A 52 15.67 -5.22 15.33
CA VAL A 52 16.55 -4.07 15.18
C VAL A 52 15.83 -2.90 15.84
N PRO A 53 16.26 -2.40 17.02
CA PRO A 53 15.47 -1.46 17.83
C PRO A 53 15.04 -0.16 17.13
N THR A 54 15.73 0.23 16.06
CA THR A 54 15.41 1.41 15.24
C THR A 54 14.35 1.15 14.17
N ARG A 55 13.88 -0.09 14.00
CA ARG A 55 12.95 -0.52 12.95
C ARG A 55 11.74 -1.23 13.57
N TRP A 56 10.64 -0.51 13.69
CA TRP A 56 9.41 -1.00 14.31
C TRP A 56 8.89 -2.32 13.68
N ASN A 57 9.03 -2.55 12.37
CA ASN A 57 8.64 -3.82 11.72
C ASN A 57 9.37 -5.02 12.34
N SER A 58 10.67 -4.88 12.60
CA SER A 58 11.44 -5.96 13.21
C SER A 58 11.06 -6.17 14.69
N THR A 59 10.66 -5.09 15.38
CA THR A 59 10.10 -5.20 16.74
C THR A 59 8.76 -5.94 16.73
N TYR A 60 7.89 -5.65 15.76
CA TYR A 60 6.65 -6.41 15.55
C TYR A 60 6.93 -7.91 15.30
N GLU A 61 7.84 -8.24 14.38
CA GLU A 61 8.23 -9.63 14.09
C GLU A 61 8.81 -10.36 15.33
N MET A 62 9.58 -9.66 16.17
CA MET A 62 10.08 -10.20 17.43
C MET A 62 8.95 -10.46 18.42
N LEU A 63 8.01 -9.54 18.59
CA LEU A 63 6.86 -9.71 19.48
C LEU A 63 5.99 -10.89 19.03
N GLU A 64 5.63 -10.94 17.75
CA GLU A 64 4.85 -12.01 17.14
C GLU A 64 5.50 -13.39 17.34
N SER A 65 6.79 -13.51 17.00
CA SER A 65 7.51 -14.78 17.19
C SER A 65 7.68 -15.15 18.66
N SER A 66 7.86 -14.18 19.56
CA SER A 66 7.98 -14.43 20.99
C SER A 66 6.64 -14.85 21.62
N LEU A 67 5.53 -14.29 21.17
CA LEU A 67 4.18 -14.65 21.63
C LEU A 67 3.84 -16.11 21.33
N GLU A 68 4.21 -16.63 20.16
CA GLU A 68 4.06 -18.05 19.81
C GLU A 68 4.80 -18.98 20.77
N PHE A 69 5.95 -18.52 21.27
CA PHE A 69 6.78 -19.27 22.22
C PHE A 69 6.59 -18.85 23.69
N LYS A 70 5.57 -18.07 24.03
CA LYS A 70 5.29 -17.62 25.41
C LYS A 70 5.41 -18.74 26.46
N PRO A 71 4.85 -19.96 26.26
CA PRO A 71 4.94 -21.04 27.25
C PRO A 71 6.36 -21.59 27.48
N VAL A 72 7.29 -21.32 26.56
CA VAL A 72 8.67 -21.84 26.59
C VAL A 72 9.52 -21.08 27.62
N PHE A 73 9.34 -19.76 27.74
CA PHE A 73 10.21 -18.91 28.55
C PHE A 73 10.23 -19.29 30.05
N PRO A 74 9.08 -19.58 30.71
CA PRO A 74 9.09 -20.03 32.11
C PRO A 74 9.78 -21.39 32.29
N MET A 75 9.63 -22.31 31.33
CA MET A 75 10.34 -23.59 31.37
C MET A 75 11.84 -23.41 31.16
N TYR A 76 12.24 -22.49 30.29
CA TYR A 76 13.63 -22.17 30.04
C TYR A 76 14.31 -21.60 31.29
N LYS A 77 13.63 -20.69 32.01
CA LYS A 77 14.11 -20.15 33.29
C LYS A 77 14.38 -21.22 34.35
N LYS A 78 13.59 -22.30 34.37
CA LYS A 78 13.81 -23.44 35.27
C LYS A 78 15.06 -24.25 34.91
N ARG A 79 15.49 -24.25 33.65
CA ARG A 79 16.67 -25.00 33.16
C ARG A 79 17.96 -24.20 33.16
N ASP A 80 17.88 -22.89 33.09
CA ASP A 80 19.03 -22.00 33.04
C ASP A 80 18.89 -20.88 34.08
N SER A 81 19.60 -21.04 35.19
CA SER A 81 19.60 -20.06 36.29
C SER A 81 20.14 -18.70 35.88
N ASN A 82 20.99 -18.63 34.84
CA ASN A 82 21.58 -17.40 34.33
C ASN A 82 20.62 -16.56 33.48
N TYR A 83 19.50 -17.14 33.02
CA TYR A 83 18.49 -16.42 32.25
C TYR A 83 17.71 -15.47 33.17
N LYS A 84 17.83 -14.15 32.99
CA LYS A 84 17.26 -13.15 33.94
C LYS A 84 15.99 -12.46 33.45
N TRP A 85 15.82 -12.36 32.14
CA TRP A 85 14.79 -11.57 31.48
C TRP A 85 13.53 -12.40 31.27
N LEU A 86 12.80 -12.79 32.32
CA LEU A 86 11.54 -13.51 32.11
C LEU A 86 10.39 -12.50 32.03
N PRO A 87 9.67 -12.38 30.89
CA PRO A 87 8.52 -11.49 30.82
C PRO A 87 7.40 -11.95 31.74
N SER A 88 6.76 -10.99 32.41
CA SER A 88 5.63 -11.22 33.30
C SER A 88 4.34 -11.55 32.53
N GLU A 89 3.30 -12.04 33.20
CA GLU A 89 1.99 -12.22 32.54
C GLU A 89 1.39 -10.89 32.06
N GLU A 90 1.64 -9.79 32.78
CA GLU A 90 1.24 -8.45 32.36
C GLU A 90 2.01 -7.99 31.13
N ASP A 91 3.31 -8.30 31.04
CA ASP A 91 4.15 -8.02 29.87
C ASP A 91 3.58 -8.70 28.63
N TRP A 92 3.18 -9.97 28.78
CA TRP A 92 2.59 -10.73 27.69
C TRP A 92 1.23 -10.18 27.27
N ILE A 93 0.40 -9.70 28.20
CA ILE A 93 -0.87 -9.03 27.87
C ILE A 93 -0.57 -7.78 27.04
N ARG A 94 0.33 -6.91 27.51
CA ARG A 94 0.72 -5.70 26.78
C ARG A 94 1.28 -6.00 25.39
N ALA A 95 2.19 -6.97 25.28
CA ALA A 95 2.78 -7.39 24.01
C ALA A 95 1.73 -7.94 23.03
N THR A 96 0.78 -8.74 23.52
CA THR A 96 -0.31 -9.30 22.69
C THR A 96 -1.17 -8.19 22.09
N GLU A 97 -1.58 -7.24 22.92
CA GLU A 97 -2.45 -6.15 22.48
C GLU A 97 -1.75 -5.25 21.48
N VAL A 98 -0.51 -4.86 21.78
CA VAL A 98 0.28 -4.04 20.85
C VAL A 98 0.51 -4.77 19.53
N SER A 99 0.77 -6.08 19.54
CA SER A 99 0.98 -6.85 18.31
C SER A 99 -0.26 -6.87 17.40
N LYS A 100 -1.48 -6.98 17.96
CA LYS A 100 -2.73 -6.87 17.19
C LYS A 100 -2.84 -5.53 16.45
N PHE A 101 -2.44 -4.43 17.09
CA PHE A 101 -2.48 -3.12 16.46
C PHE A 101 -1.39 -2.96 15.41
N LEU A 102 -0.17 -3.44 15.69
CA LEU A 102 0.96 -3.41 14.76
C LEU A 102 0.73 -4.23 13.49
N GLU A 103 -0.06 -5.29 13.57
CA GLU A 103 -0.42 -6.12 12.42
C GLU A 103 -1.04 -5.28 11.29
N VAL A 104 -2.01 -4.42 11.60
CA VAL A 104 -2.63 -3.50 10.60
C VAL A 104 -1.58 -2.59 9.97
N PHE A 105 -0.67 -2.02 10.78
CA PHE A 105 0.41 -1.19 10.24
C PHE A 105 1.36 -1.99 9.36
N ASN A 106 1.65 -3.24 9.72
CA ASN A 106 2.56 -4.11 8.97
C ASN A 106 1.94 -4.46 7.61
N GLU A 107 0.68 -4.87 7.59
CA GLU A 107 -0.07 -5.14 6.36
C GLU A 107 -0.10 -3.92 5.42
N VAL A 108 -0.43 -2.74 5.96
CA VAL A 108 -0.42 -1.49 5.19
C VAL A 108 0.98 -1.19 4.62
N THR A 109 2.02 -1.43 5.40
CA THR A 109 3.41 -1.24 4.96
C THR A 109 3.80 -2.21 3.86
N GLU A 110 3.34 -3.45 3.92
CA GLU A 110 3.55 -4.46 2.87
C GLU A 110 2.85 -4.07 1.56
N VAL A 111 1.62 -3.55 1.63
CA VAL A 111 0.88 -3.00 0.47
C VAL A 111 1.66 -1.85 -0.16
N PHE A 112 2.14 -0.88 0.63
CA PHE A 112 2.90 0.26 0.13
C PHE A 112 4.32 -0.08 -0.34
N SER A 113 4.85 -1.22 0.09
CA SER A 113 6.15 -1.74 -0.36
C SER A 113 6.04 -2.56 -1.64
N GLY A 114 4.82 -2.75 -2.16
CA GLY A 114 4.52 -3.42 -3.42
C GLY A 114 5.28 -2.79 -4.60
N ARG A 115 5.75 -3.62 -5.53
CA ARG A 115 6.54 -3.18 -6.71
C ARG A 115 5.94 -3.55 -8.05
N GLN A 116 4.92 -4.41 -8.08
CA GLN A 116 4.35 -4.97 -9.30
C GLN A 116 3.06 -4.26 -9.75
N TYR A 117 2.59 -3.29 -8.96
CA TYR A 117 1.38 -2.52 -9.19
C TYR A 117 1.58 -1.07 -8.74
N PRO A 118 0.83 -0.12 -9.31
CA PRO A 118 0.73 1.23 -8.76
C PRO A 118 0.24 1.15 -7.32
N THR A 119 0.98 1.74 -6.39
CA THR A 119 0.66 1.73 -4.96
C THR A 119 -0.07 2.99 -4.52
N SER A 120 0.05 4.07 -5.28
CA SER A 120 -0.43 5.39 -4.88
C SER A 120 -1.94 5.52 -4.89
N ASN A 121 -2.61 4.88 -5.85
CA ASN A 121 -4.07 4.75 -5.91
C ASN A 121 -4.68 3.91 -4.77
N LEU A 122 -3.88 3.08 -4.07
CA LEU A 122 -4.37 2.27 -2.94
C LEU A 122 -4.29 3.00 -1.60
N PHE A 123 -3.58 4.13 -1.58
CA PHE A 123 -3.19 4.85 -0.39
C PHE A 123 -4.32 5.18 0.57
N LEU A 124 -5.41 5.77 0.07
CA LEU A 124 -6.48 6.26 0.93
C LEU A 124 -7.23 5.13 1.61
N ASN A 125 -7.38 3.99 0.95
CA ASN A 125 -7.98 2.80 1.57
C ASN A 125 -7.13 2.35 2.77
N GLU A 126 -5.82 2.26 2.59
CA GLU A 126 -4.92 1.82 3.65
C GLU A 126 -4.79 2.85 4.79
N ILE A 127 -4.79 4.15 4.49
CA ILE A 127 -4.83 5.20 5.52
C ILE A 127 -6.15 5.19 6.28
N TRP A 128 -7.26 4.96 5.58
CA TRP A 128 -8.55 4.78 6.23
C TRP A 128 -8.52 3.60 7.20
N ARG A 129 -7.97 2.43 6.81
CA ARG A 129 -7.79 1.27 7.71
C ARG A 129 -7.00 1.61 8.95
N VAL A 130 -5.91 2.39 8.81
CA VAL A 130 -5.14 2.89 9.96
C VAL A 130 -5.97 3.79 10.85
N LYS A 131 -6.72 4.75 10.28
CA LYS A 131 -7.55 5.69 11.05
C LYS A 131 -8.66 4.97 11.80
N GLU A 132 -9.31 4.01 11.15
CA GLU A 132 -10.33 3.14 11.76
C GLU A 132 -9.77 2.40 12.98
N GLN A 133 -8.60 1.77 12.83
CA GLN A 133 -7.94 1.08 13.94
C GLN A 133 -7.58 2.03 15.10
N LEU A 134 -7.10 3.25 14.79
CA LEU A 134 -6.81 4.26 15.82
C LEU A 134 -8.08 4.75 16.53
N ASN A 135 -9.20 4.83 15.83
CA ASN A 135 -10.48 5.18 16.42
C ASN A 135 -10.97 4.05 17.34
N ASP A 136 -10.87 2.79 16.92
CA ASP A 136 -11.25 1.64 17.74
C ASP A 136 -10.41 1.57 19.03
N MET A 137 -9.10 1.80 18.91
CA MET A 137 -8.18 1.89 20.04
C MET A 137 -8.48 3.04 21.00
N SER A 138 -9.22 4.07 20.57
CA SER A 138 -9.59 5.20 21.42
C SER A 138 -10.64 4.84 22.47
N PHE A 139 -11.36 3.74 22.27
CA PHE A 139 -12.35 3.21 23.22
C PHE A 139 -11.74 2.23 24.24
N ASP A 140 -10.44 1.92 24.14
CA ASP A 140 -9.76 1.05 25.08
C ASP A 140 -9.65 1.72 26.47
N THR A 141 -9.84 0.94 27.53
CA THR A 141 -9.80 1.44 28.92
C THR A 141 -8.43 1.26 29.57
N ARG A 142 -7.50 0.54 28.93
CA ARG A 142 -6.15 0.32 29.45
C ARG A 142 -5.29 1.55 29.19
N ASP A 143 -4.77 2.08 30.27
CA ASP A 143 -4.00 3.33 30.32
C ASP A 143 -2.80 3.36 29.34
N PHE A 144 -2.06 2.25 29.17
CA PHE A 144 -0.96 2.19 28.19
C PHE A 144 -1.46 2.25 26.74
N VAL A 145 -2.61 1.65 26.42
CA VAL A 145 -3.22 1.71 25.09
C VAL A 145 -3.68 3.13 24.82
N MET A 146 -4.38 3.76 25.75
CA MET A 146 -4.83 5.15 25.61
C MET A 146 -3.66 6.12 25.33
N ARG A 147 -2.55 5.98 26.07
CA ARG A 147 -1.35 6.80 25.82
C ARG A 147 -0.72 6.54 24.46
N MET A 148 -0.64 5.26 24.06
CA MET A 148 -0.13 4.87 22.75
C MET A 148 -1.01 5.44 21.62
N THR A 149 -2.33 5.27 21.71
CA THR A 149 -3.33 5.80 20.78
C THR A 149 -3.19 7.30 20.62
N ARG A 150 -3.03 8.04 21.72
CA ARG A 150 -2.81 9.49 21.66
C ARG A 150 -1.56 9.84 20.86
N ARG A 151 -0.42 9.21 21.14
CA ARG A 151 0.83 9.48 20.41
C ARG A 151 0.73 9.13 18.93
N LEU A 152 0.08 8.01 18.62
CA LEU A 152 -0.12 7.59 17.24
C LEU A 152 -1.05 8.56 16.50
N ASN A 153 -2.15 8.97 17.11
CA ASN A 153 -3.06 9.98 16.56
C ASN A 153 -2.37 11.33 16.33
N GLU A 154 -1.59 11.82 17.29
CA GLU A 154 -0.83 13.07 17.11
C GLU A 154 0.09 13.03 15.88
N LYS A 155 0.73 11.88 15.62
CA LYS A 155 1.54 11.70 14.41
C LYS A 155 0.70 11.49 13.17
N PHE A 156 -0.42 10.77 13.28
CA PHE A 156 -1.34 10.59 12.18
C PHE A 156 -1.84 11.95 11.69
N GLU A 157 -2.37 12.79 12.56
CA GLU A 157 -2.81 14.15 12.22
C GLU A 157 -1.67 15.00 11.66
N LYS A 158 -0.45 14.87 12.21
CA LYS A 158 0.71 15.59 11.69
C LYS A 158 1.06 15.22 10.23
N TYR A 159 0.93 13.96 9.85
CA TYR A 159 1.33 13.48 8.52
C TYR A 159 0.17 13.41 7.52
N TRP A 160 -1.05 13.21 8.01
CA TRP A 160 -2.24 12.86 7.25
C TRP A 160 -3.48 13.64 7.64
N GLY A 161 -3.37 14.65 8.52
CA GLY A 161 -4.48 15.52 8.91
C GLY A 161 -4.89 16.49 7.80
N ASP A 162 -3.96 16.81 6.88
CA ASP A 162 -4.26 17.51 5.63
C ASP A 162 -4.31 16.51 4.47
N TYR A 163 -5.26 16.70 3.55
CA TYR A 163 -5.35 15.86 2.37
C TYR A 163 -4.32 16.25 1.32
N ASN A 164 -3.83 15.27 0.57
CA ASN A 164 -2.94 15.51 -0.56
C ASN A 164 -3.73 15.45 -1.87
N LEU A 165 -3.83 16.59 -2.56
CA LEU A 165 -4.58 16.73 -3.80
C LEU A 165 -4.11 15.77 -4.90
N LEU A 166 -2.81 15.54 -5.03
CA LEU A 166 -2.26 14.60 -6.03
C LEU A 166 -2.69 13.16 -5.73
N MET A 167 -2.60 12.74 -4.46
CA MET A 167 -3.05 11.41 -4.04
C MET A 167 -4.55 11.22 -4.28
N ALA A 168 -5.36 12.24 -4.00
CA ALA A 168 -6.78 12.23 -4.29
C ALA A 168 -7.08 12.03 -5.79
N ILE A 169 -6.32 12.70 -6.66
CA ILE A 169 -6.41 12.54 -8.11
C ILE A 169 -6.05 11.11 -8.54
N GLU A 170 -4.98 10.53 -8.00
CA GLU A 170 -4.58 9.14 -8.28
C GLU A 170 -5.69 8.15 -7.93
N ILE A 171 -6.38 8.36 -6.80
CA ILE A 171 -7.51 7.53 -6.37
C ILE A 171 -8.70 7.66 -7.32
N VAL A 172 -9.01 8.88 -7.75
CA VAL A 172 -10.10 9.10 -8.70
C VAL A 172 -9.79 8.44 -10.06
N LEU A 173 -8.51 8.36 -10.44
CA LEU A 173 -8.06 7.67 -11.63
C LEU A 173 -7.99 6.15 -11.48
N ASP A 174 -8.24 5.58 -10.29
CA ASP A 174 -8.53 4.15 -10.16
C ASP A 174 -9.99 3.89 -10.55
N PRO A 175 -10.24 3.10 -11.62
CA PRO A 175 -11.59 2.85 -12.09
C PRO A 175 -12.46 2.08 -11.09
N ARG A 176 -11.87 1.42 -10.08
CA ARG A 176 -12.61 0.73 -9.01
C ARG A 176 -13.20 1.69 -7.97
N TYR A 177 -12.63 2.89 -7.87
CA TYR A 177 -12.93 3.83 -6.78
C TYR A 177 -13.56 5.12 -7.28
N LYS A 178 -12.94 5.79 -8.27
CA LYS A 178 -13.37 7.10 -8.77
C LYS A 178 -13.60 8.09 -7.62
N MET A 179 -14.55 9.02 -7.78
CA MET A 179 -14.96 9.95 -6.73
C MET A 179 -15.57 9.25 -5.51
N GLN A 180 -16.09 8.02 -5.67
CA GLN A 180 -16.86 7.35 -4.60
C GLN A 180 -16.00 7.08 -3.36
N LEU A 181 -14.73 6.71 -3.53
CA LEU A 181 -13.86 6.43 -2.39
C LEU A 181 -13.51 7.70 -1.61
N ILE A 182 -13.21 8.82 -2.29
CA ILE A 182 -12.92 10.08 -1.59
C ILE A 182 -14.18 10.64 -0.90
N ILE A 183 -15.36 10.51 -1.51
CA ILE A 183 -16.64 10.88 -0.88
C ILE A 183 -16.90 10.04 0.37
N PHE A 184 -16.51 8.77 0.36
CA PHE A 184 -16.65 7.89 1.52
C PHE A 184 -15.61 8.18 2.62
N CYS A 185 -14.33 8.31 2.28
CA CYS A 185 -13.23 8.37 3.24
C CYS A 185 -12.99 9.78 3.81
N PHE A 186 -13.09 10.83 2.99
CA PHE A 186 -12.75 12.20 3.40
C PHE A 186 -13.52 12.68 4.64
N PRO A 187 -14.86 12.54 4.74
CA PRO A 187 -15.56 12.96 5.95
C PRO A 187 -15.11 12.20 7.21
N LYS A 188 -14.69 10.93 7.07
CA LYS A 188 -14.25 10.10 8.20
C LYS A 188 -12.82 10.38 8.65
N ILE A 189 -11.96 10.85 7.75
CA ILE A 189 -10.56 11.15 8.04
C ILE A 189 -10.40 12.62 8.44
N TYR A 190 -10.99 13.54 7.67
CA TYR A 190 -10.76 14.98 7.77
C TYR A 190 -11.89 15.74 8.47
N GLY A 191 -13.07 15.13 8.60
CA GLY A 191 -14.25 15.76 9.19
C GLY A 191 -15.34 16.12 8.16
N GLU A 192 -16.59 16.05 8.63
CA GLU A 192 -17.80 16.33 7.85
C GLU A 192 -17.92 17.82 7.43
N ASP A 193 -17.23 18.71 8.11
CA ASP A 193 -17.29 20.17 7.90
C ASP A 193 -16.40 20.67 6.76
N VAL A 194 -15.38 19.90 6.38
CA VAL A 194 -14.39 20.28 5.36
C VAL A 194 -14.43 19.42 4.11
N PHE A 195 -15.00 18.22 4.16
CA PHE A 195 -14.87 17.25 3.06
C PHE A 195 -15.42 17.78 1.73
N GLN A 196 -16.56 18.49 1.73
CA GLN A 196 -17.16 18.97 0.48
C GLN A 196 -16.23 19.91 -0.28
N ARG A 197 -15.52 20.80 0.45
CA ARG A 197 -14.52 21.68 -0.16
C ARG A 197 -13.39 20.88 -0.80
N HIS A 198 -12.91 19.83 -0.12
CA HIS A 198 -11.87 18.96 -0.67
C HIS A 198 -12.36 18.19 -1.92
N ILE A 199 -13.62 17.77 -1.96
CA ILE A 199 -14.22 17.14 -3.14
C ILE A 199 -14.25 18.11 -4.33
N ASP A 200 -14.67 19.35 -4.08
CA ASP A 200 -14.74 20.40 -5.09
C ASP A 200 -13.34 20.73 -5.64
N ASP A 201 -12.35 20.87 -4.75
CA ASP A 201 -10.94 21.10 -5.10
C ASP A 201 -10.39 19.98 -6.00
N VAL A 202 -10.68 18.71 -5.67
CA VAL A 202 -10.25 17.55 -6.46
C VAL A 202 -10.88 17.56 -7.85
N TYR A 203 -12.17 17.86 -7.94
CA TYR A 203 -12.86 17.92 -9.22
C TYR A 203 -12.30 19.06 -10.10
N GLU A 204 -12.12 20.26 -9.52
CA GLU A 204 -11.54 21.40 -10.24
C GLU A 204 -10.12 21.09 -10.73
N ALA A 205 -9.28 20.48 -9.89
CA ALA A 205 -7.94 20.08 -10.27
C ALA A 205 -7.91 19.03 -11.39
N LEU A 206 -8.79 18.02 -11.33
CA LEU A 206 -8.94 17.01 -12.39
C LEU A 206 -9.33 17.63 -13.73
N ASP A 207 -10.31 18.54 -13.71
CA ASP A 207 -10.80 19.23 -14.90
C ASP A 207 -9.71 20.14 -15.51
N MET A 208 -9.00 20.91 -14.67
CA MET A 208 -7.87 21.74 -15.12
C MET A 208 -6.76 20.89 -15.75
N LEU A 209 -6.35 19.80 -15.08
CA LEU A 209 -5.33 18.89 -15.62
C LEU A 209 -5.78 18.28 -16.94
N TYR A 210 -7.02 17.81 -17.01
CA TYR A 210 -7.54 17.21 -18.24
C TYR A 210 -7.53 18.21 -19.40
N LYS A 211 -7.97 19.46 -19.18
CA LYS A 211 -7.92 20.54 -20.19
C LYS A 211 -6.50 20.83 -20.67
N GLU A 212 -5.52 20.79 -19.78
CA GLU A 212 -4.10 20.95 -20.14
C GLU A 212 -3.61 19.81 -21.04
N TYR A 213 -3.98 18.56 -20.72
CA TYR A 213 -3.65 17.40 -21.56
C TYR A 213 -4.31 17.46 -22.93
N VAL A 214 -5.58 17.89 -23.01
CA VAL A 214 -6.29 18.10 -24.28
C VAL A 214 -5.56 19.15 -25.13
N SER A 215 -5.18 20.27 -24.52
CA SER A 215 -4.50 21.38 -25.20
C SER A 215 -3.11 20.96 -25.71
N SER A 216 -2.34 20.24 -24.89
CA SER A 216 -0.99 19.80 -25.20
C SER A 216 -0.93 18.65 -26.22
N HIS A 217 -1.93 17.77 -26.25
CA HIS A 217 -1.92 16.58 -27.11
C HIS A 217 -2.88 16.64 -28.30
N GLY A 218 -3.70 17.70 -28.41
CA GLY A 218 -4.60 17.94 -29.54
C GLY A 218 -3.90 18.37 -30.83
N GLN A 219 -2.60 18.69 -30.80
CA GLN A 219 -1.85 19.16 -31.98
C GLN A 219 -1.08 18.07 -32.76
N ILE A 220 -0.96 16.82 -32.26
CA ILE A 220 -0.08 15.80 -32.88
C ILE A 220 -0.87 14.59 -33.41
N ASP A 221 -1.90 14.83 -34.21
CA ASP A 221 -2.62 13.71 -34.85
C ASP A 221 -3.03 14.00 -36.31
N VAL A 222 -2.16 14.74 -37.01
CA VAL A 222 -2.18 14.87 -38.47
C VAL A 222 -0.89 14.27 -39.02
N ASP A 223 -0.69 12.96 -38.85
CA ASP A 223 0.30 12.25 -39.67
C ASP A 223 -0.09 10.78 -39.89
N ALA A 224 -1.22 10.59 -40.56
CA ALA A 224 -1.57 9.33 -41.22
C ALA A 224 -1.18 9.33 -42.71
N SER A 225 -0.30 10.25 -43.13
CA SER A 225 0.07 10.45 -44.53
C SER A 225 1.58 10.41 -44.71
N ASN A 226 2.21 9.26 -44.53
CA ASN A 226 3.45 8.90 -45.25
C ASN A 226 3.79 7.41 -45.06
N ILE A 227 3.40 6.58 -46.03
CA ILE A 227 4.03 5.26 -46.23
C ILE A 227 4.58 5.25 -47.66
N PRO A 228 5.89 5.04 -47.86
CA PRO A 228 6.47 4.95 -49.19
C PRO A 228 6.07 3.64 -49.88
N SER A 229 5.76 3.75 -51.16
CA SER A 229 5.40 2.63 -52.03
C SER A 229 6.58 1.67 -52.22
N SER A 230 6.46 0.46 -51.69
CA SER A 230 7.28 -0.68 -52.11
C SER A 230 6.40 -1.93 -52.28
N SER A 231 6.47 -2.49 -53.47
CA SER A 231 5.70 -3.63 -53.94
C SER A 231 6.32 -4.95 -53.51
N SER A 232 5.56 -5.83 -52.83
CA SER A 232 5.57 -7.28 -53.11
C SER A 232 4.48 -8.05 -52.35
N LYS A 233 3.57 -8.63 -53.15
CA LYS A 233 2.92 -9.96 -53.05
C LYS A 233 2.26 -10.43 -51.74
N LEU A 234 0.93 -10.54 -51.85
CA LEU A 234 0.01 -11.55 -51.29
C LEU A 234 -0.11 -11.66 -49.76
N LYS A 235 -1.02 -10.85 -49.20
CA LYS A 235 -2.10 -11.38 -48.35
C LYS A 235 -3.41 -10.69 -48.75
N ARG A 236 -4.43 -11.51 -49.05
CA ARG A 236 -5.76 -11.08 -49.50
C ARG A 236 -6.42 -10.22 -48.41
N LYS A 237 -6.22 -8.90 -48.46
CA LYS A 237 -6.96 -7.94 -47.62
C LYS A 237 -8.44 -8.07 -47.98
N ARG A 238 -9.27 -8.58 -47.06
CA ARG A 238 -10.72 -8.37 -47.14
C ARG A 238 -10.89 -6.85 -47.17
N ARG A 239 -11.39 -6.31 -48.29
CA ARG A 239 -11.87 -4.92 -48.34
C ARG A 239 -12.94 -4.83 -47.25
N ALA A 240 -12.64 -4.10 -46.17
CA ALA A 240 -13.66 -3.75 -45.19
C ALA A 240 -14.80 -3.11 -45.97
N ASN A 241 -16.01 -3.65 -45.81
CA ASN A 241 -17.18 -3.21 -46.55
C ASN A 241 -17.35 -1.70 -46.27
N HIS A 242 -17.28 -0.86 -47.30
CA HIS A 242 -17.36 0.59 -47.13
C HIS A 242 -18.65 0.99 -46.40
N ALA A 243 -19.74 0.27 -46.63
CA ALA A 243 -20.99 0.44 -45.88
C ALA A 243 -20.85 0.06 -44.40
N PHE A 244 -20.05 -0.96 -44.08
CA PHE A 244 -19.73 -1.32 -42.69
C PHE A 244 -18.82 -0.27 -42.03
N HIS A 245 -17.88 0.30 -42.78
CA HIS A 245 -17.01 1.38 -42.28
C HIS A 245 -17.82 2.67 -42.05
N MET A 246 -18.75 3.02 -42.94
CA MET A 246 -19.66 4.15 -42.78
C MET A 246 -20.68 3.92 -41.66
N TRP A 247 -21.21 2.71 -41.53
CA TRP A 247 -22.06 2.30 -40.40
C TRP A 247 -21.28 2.37 -39.08
N ALA A 248 -20.05 1.88 -39.04
CA ALA A 248 -19.19 1.92 -37.85
C ALA A 248 -18.72 3.33 -37.49
N GLU A 249 -18.57 4.25 -38.45
CA GLU A 249 -18.32 5.67 -38.19
C GLU A 249 -19.60 6.38 -37.69
N GLN A 250 -20.78 6.03 -38.22
CA GLN A 250 -22.08 6.53 -37.73
C GLN A 250 -22.46 6.02 -36.33
N HIS A 251 -21.99 4.82 -35.97
CA HIS A 251 -22.25 4.17 -34.68
C HIS A 251 -20.99 4.07 -33.82
N ARG A 252 -19.91 4.79 -34.19
CA ARG A 252 -18.82 5.07 -33.25
C ARG A 252 -19.50 5.77 -32.10
N ASN A 253 -19.25 5.35 -30.86
CA ASN A 253 -19.77 6.05 -29.69
C ASN A 253 -19.22 7.48 -29.73
N VAL A 254 -19.94 8.36 -30.43
CA VAL A 254 -19.69 9.79 -30.46
C VAL A 254 -20.02 10.20 -29.04
N ILE A 255 -18.98 10.49 -28.27
CA ILE A 255 -19.08 11.22 -27.01
C ILE A 255 -20.15 12.31 -27.26
N PRO A 256 -21.25 12.37 -26.48
CA PRO A 256 -22.26 13.41 -26.66
C PRO A 256 -21.53 14.75 -26.74
N SER A 257 -21.85 15.63 -27.70
CA SER A 257 -21.02 16.80 -28.05
C SER A 257 -20.73 17.80 -26.92
N ASN A 258 -21.26 17.53 -25.73
CA ASN A 258 -21.30 18.36 -24.55
C ASN A 258 -20.60 17.69 -23.34
N LYS A 259 -20.05 16.47 -23.48
CA LYS A 259 -19.32 15.78 -22.41
C LYS A 259 -17.88 15.54 -22.80
N THR A 260 -16.97 15.61 -21.84
CA THR A 260 -15.56 15.24 -22.01
C THR A 260 -15.33 13.75 -21.72
N GLU A 261 -14.14 13.21 -22.05
CA GLU A 261 -13.76 11.85 -21.63
C GLU A 261 -13.78 11.72 -20.09
N LEU A 262 -13.39 12.78 -19.38
CA LEU A 262 -13.41 12.86 -17.93
C LEU A 262 -14.86 12.75 -17.40
N ASP A 263 -15.80 13.51 -17.97
CA ASP A 263 -17.21 13.45 -17.55
C ASP A 263 -17.78 12.05 -17.74
N ILE A 264 -17.53 11.43 -18.90
CA ILE A 264 -17.97 10.05 -19.18
C ILE A 264 -17.37 9.08 -18.15
N TYR A 265 -16.08 9.19 -17.88
CA TYR A 265 -15.40 8.33 -16.92
C TYR A 265 -15.99 8.47 -15.51
N LEU A 266 -16.25 9.70 -15.06
CA LEU A 266 -16.79 9.97 -13.71
C LEU A 266 -18.26 9.55 -13.56
N GLU A 267 -19.05 9.62 -14.63
CA GLU A 267 -20.46 9.20 -14.64
C GLU A 267 -20.65 7.69 -14.77
N GLU A 268 -19.70 6.98 -15.37
CA GLU A 268 -19.77 5.52 -15.47
C GLU A 268 -19.69 4.85 -14.10
N ASP A 269 -20.33 3.69 -13.98
CA ASP A 269 -20.18 2.86 -12.78
C ASP A 269 -18.71 2.52 -12.50
N ILE A 270 -18.40 2.32 -11.22
CA ILE A 270 -17.10 1.82 -10.83
C ILE A 270 -16.84 0.44 -11.45
N TYR A 271 -15.60 0.22 -11.87
CA TYR A 271 -15.16 -1.08 -12.35
C TYR A 271 -15.10 -2.06 -11.18
N LYS A 272 -15.77 -3.20 -11.31
CA LYS A 272 -15.75 -4.28 -10.32
C LYS A 272 -15.01 -5.48 -10.92
N PRO A 273 -13.72 -5.70 -10.56
CA PRO A 273 -13.04 -6.95 -10.88
C PRO A 273 -13.80 -8.14 -10.31
N SER A 274 -13.53 -9.33 -10.83
CA SER A 274 -13.94 -10.57 -10.15
C SER A 274 -13.23 -10.67 -8.79
N ASP A 275 -13.80 -11.40 -7.83
CA ASP A 275 -13.17 -11.60 -6.51
C ASP A 275 -11.77 -12.24 -6.65
N GLU A 276 -11.57 -13.12 -7.64
CA GLU A 276 -10.28 -13.79 -7.91
C GLU A 276 -9.20 -12.88 -8.52
N ASP A 277 -9.62 -11.74 -9.09
CA ASP A 277 -8.78 -10.78 -9.79
C ASP A 277 -8.62 -9.45 -9.04
N TYR A 278 -9.34 -9.23 -7.94
CA TYR A 278 -9.32 -7.96 -7.21
C TYR A 278 -7.90 -7.59 -6.74
N ASP A 279 -7.19 -8.55 -6.15
CA ASP A 279 -5.80 -8.36 -5.67
C ASP A 279 -4.77 -8.33 -6.81
N LYS A 280 -5.15 -8.81 -8.00
CA LYS A 280 -4.30 -8.80 -9.20
C LYS A 280 -4.57 -7.60 -10.09
N PHE A 281 -5.53 -6.76 -9.72
CA PHE A 281 -5.93 -5.63 -10.52
C PHE A 281 -4.79 -4.62 -10.67
N ASN A 282 -4.58 -4.14 -11.90
CA ASN A 282 -3.58 -3.13 -12.20
C ASN A 282 -4.23 -1.98 -12.98
N ALA A 283 -4.32 -0.82 -12.34
CA ALA A 283 -4.97 0.37 -12.91
C ALA A 283 -4.32 0.80 -14.23
N LEU A 284 -2.99 0.75 -14.36
CA LEU A 284 -2.28 1.09 -15.60
C LEU A 284 -2.64 0.14 -16.75
N ASN A 285 -2.77 -1.15 -16.49
CA ASN A 285 -3.21 -2.13 -17.49
C ASN A 285 -4.66 -1.87 -17.93
N TRP A 286 -5.53 -1.49 -16.99
CA TRP A 286 -6.90 -1.10 -17.31
C TRP A 286 -6.94 0.14 -18.21
N TRP A 287 -6.18 1.18 -17.88
CA TRP A 287 -6.09 2.40 -18.72
C TRP A 287 -5.51 2.13 -20.11
N LYS A 288 -4.55 1.20 -20.20
CA LYS A 288 -3.99 0.74 -21.48
C LYS A 288 -5.04 0.00 -22.33
N ALA A 289 -5.87 -0.83 -21.71
CA ALA A 289 -6.95 -1.53 -22.40
C ALA A 289 -8.08 -0.59 -22.86
N ASN A 290 -8.32 0.50 -22.13
CA ASN A 290 -9.39 1.46 -22.40
C ASN A 290 -8.96 2.71 -23.18
N THR A 291 -7.74 2.74 -23.73
CA THR A 291 -7.20 3.90 -24.45
C THR A 291 -8.01 4.29 -25.69
N LEU A 292 -8.72 3.36 -26.33
CA LEU A 292 -9.59 3.69 -27.47
C LEU A 292 -10.83 4.49 -27.05
N LYS A 293 -11.27 4.34 -25.80
CA LYS A 293 -12.44 5.01 -25.23
C LYS A 293 -12.04 6.32 -24.53
N PHE A 294 -10.92 6.30 -23.82
CA PHE A 294 -10.44 7.38 -22.98
C PHE A 294 -9.02 7.79 -23.42
N ARG A 295 -8.89 8.36 -24.62
CA ARG A 295 -7.57 8.54 -25.24
C ARG A 295 -6.69 9.52 -24.48
N THR A 296 -7.24 10.67 -24.13
CA THR A 296 -6.52 11.73 -23.42
C THR A 296 -6.40 11.37 -21.95
N LEU A 297 -7.48 10.88 -21.37
CA LEU A 297 -7.52 10.51 -19.96
C LEU A 297 -6.60 9.32 -19.64
N SER A 298 -6.46 8.33 -20.53
CA SER A 298 -5.48 7.23 -20.37
C SER A 298 -4.03 7.74 -20.33
N LYS A 299 -3.68 8.81 -21.06
CA LYS A 299 -2.33 9.40 -20.98
C LYS A 299 -2.11 10.08 -19.64
N MET A 300 -3.07 10.91 -19.22
CA MET A 300 -3.04 11.57 -17.92
C MET A 300 -2.94 10.55 -16.77
N ALA A 301 -3.76 9.50 -16.81
CA ALA A 301 -3.74 8.45 -15.81
C ALA A 301 -2.43 7.67 -15.81
N ARG A 302 -1.84 7.37 -16.97
CA ARG A 302 -0.54 6.72 -17.05
C ARG A 302 0.55 7.56 -16.36
N ASP A 303 0.59 8.85 -16.66
CA ASP A 303 1.65 9.73 -16.18
C ASP A 303 1.51 9.96 -14.67
N ILE A 304 0.28 10.14 -14.16
CA ILE A 304 -0.01 10.33 -12.74
C ILE A 304 0.17 9.04 -11.93
N LEU A 305 -0.47 7.93 -12.32
CA LEU A 305 -0.41 6.66 -11.57
C LEU A 305 0.96 5.98 -11.62
N SER A 306 1.88 6.46 -12.46
CA SER A 306 3.26 5.99 -12.48
C SER A 306 4.13 6.57 -11.35
N ILE A 307 3.63 7.56 -10.62
CA ILE A 307 4.32 8.18 -9.49
C ILE A 307 4.29 7.20 -8.30
N PRO A 308 5.45 6.72 -7.82
CA PRO A 308 5.48 5.83 -6.67
C PRO A 308 5.16 6.59 -5.39
N ILE A 309 4.37 5.98 -4.50
CA ILE A 309 4.01 6.63 -3.23
C ILE A 309 5.13 6.62 -2.18
N THR A 310 6.03 5.65 -2.27
CA THR A 310 7.16 5.52 -1.35
C THR A 310 8.49 5.62 -2.09
N THR A 311 9.48 6.22 -1.42
CA THR A 311 10.88 6.14 -1.85
C THR A 311 11.46 4.74 -1.62
N VAL A 312 10.76 3.83 -0.97
CA VAL A 312 11.22 2.45 -0.74
C VAL A 312 11.41 1.71 -2.07
N ALA A 313 10.58 2.00 -3.07
CA ALA A 313 10.75 1.46 -4.41
C ALA A 313 12.06 1.94 -5.06
N SER A 314 12.42 3.23 -4.88
CA SER A 314 13.68 3.76 -5.38
C SER A 314 14.88 3.26 -4.56
N GLU A 315 14.80 3.21 -3.23
CA GLU A 315 15.83 2.65 -2.35
C GLU A 315 16.11 1.17 -2.64
N ALA A 316 15.07 0.39 -2.93
CA ALA A 316 15.22 -1.00 -3.34
C ALA A 316 15.83 -1.14 -4.73
N ALA A 317 15.47 -0.28 -5.69
CA ALA A 317 16.10 -0.23 -6.99
C ALA A 317 17.59 0.15 -6.88
N PHE A 318 17.93 1.11 -6.01
CA PHE A 318 19.31 1.46 -5.68
C PHE A 318 20.05 0.32 -4.96
N SER A 319 19.41 -0.39 -4.04
CA SER A 319 20.01 -1.54 -3.36
C SER A 319 20.24 -2.73 -4.30
N ALA A 320 19.32 -2.98 -5.24
CA ALA A 320 19.50 -3.96 -6.30
C ALA A 320 20.60 -3.53 -7.29
N GLY A 321 20.64 -2.25 -7.66
CA GLY A 321 21.68 -1.66 -8.51
C GLY A 321 23.07 -1.69 -7.85
N GLY A 322 23.16 -1.48 -6.54
CA GLY A 322 24.40 -1.59 -5.78
C GLY A 322 25.02 -2.99 -5.85
N ARG A 323 24.21 -4.05 -5.81
CA ARG A 323 24.69 -5.44 -5.97
C ARG A 323 25.22 -5.73 -7.38
N VAL A 324 24.72 -5.03 -8.40
CA VAL A 324 25.21 -5.16 -9.78
C VAL A 324 26.47 -4.32 -9.98
N LEU A 325 26.56 -3.13 -9.37
CA LEU A 325 27.73 -2.25 -9.48
C LEU A 325 28.93 -2.76 -8.66
N ASP A 326 28.72 -3.34 -7.47
CA ASP A 326 29.78 -3.95 -6.65
C ASP A 326 30.43 -5.18 -7.32
N GLN A 327 29.74 -5.84 -8.25
CA GLN A 327 30.32 -6.92 -9.06
C GLN A 327 31.24 -6.42 -10.19
N TYR A 328 31.17 -5.13 -10.56
CA TYR A 328 32.00 -4.53 -11.60
C TYR A 328 33.07 -3.55 -11.09
N ILE A 329 33.10 -3.28 -9.77
CA ILE A 329 34.15 -2.51 -9.11
C ILE A 329 34.83 -3.41 -8.06
N ALA A 330 35.44 -4.48 -8.54
CA ALA A 330 36.48 -5.19 -7.82
C ALA A 330 37.75 -5.17 -8.69
N PHE A 331 38.60 -4.17 -8.46
CA PHE A 331 40.01 -4.20 -8.84
C PHE A 331 40.85 -4.25 -7.57
#